data_AF-A0A162BD94-F1
#
_entry.id   AF-A0A162BD94-F1
#
_cell.length_a   1.000
_cell.length_b   1.000
_cell.length_c   1.000
_cell.angle_alpha   90.00
_cell.angle_beta   90.00
_cell.angle_gamma   90.00
#
_symmetry.space_group_name_H-M   'P 1'
#
loop_
_entity.id
_entity.type
_entity.pdbx_description
1 polymer ?
#
loop_
_entity_poly.entity_id
_entity_poly.type
_entity_poly.pdbx_seq_one_letter_code
_entity_poly.pdbx_strand_id
1 'polypeptide(L)'
;MSYFTNQLQSDITKTLESLASCPPIRQTEADDLWQRLNTLQALSQVTIKNIQYRGIPTQLDEFITIQNSGGLHIDISGWRIQAGSPKQQYVFPESSILAPYTCLQVDTSGDSNFNFQSNQPLWNNKGDLGSLLDDQNKVISCLAYGKSAHDKVVISHMNYDGEEHRSEGDEFVEISNISDCDVILDEWRLDAITNQNEFCFPIHTKLNAFTSIKVYTNKTDLKPDEFSFNSPRAIWNNSGGGCQLLDYQGCLVSEYRY
;
A
#
# COMPACT_ATOMS: atom_id res chain seq x y z
N MET A 1 0.50 2.51 15.70
CA MET A 1 1.66 2.00 14.94
C MET A 1 1.32 0.60 14.46
N SER A 2 1.58 0.30 13.19
CA SER A 2 1.28 -1.00 12.57
C SER A 2 2.11 -2.12 13.20
N TYR A 3 1.59 -3.34 13.23
CA TYR A 3 2.30 -4.55 13.67
C TYR A 3 3.66 -4.70 12.97
N PHE A 4 3.71 -4.35 11.68
CA PHE A 4 4.94 -4.37 10.88
C PHE A 4 6.01 -3.41 11.42
N THR A 5 5.62 -2.20 11.85
CA THR A 5 6.55 -1.21 12.42
C THR A 5 7.19 -1.71 13.70
N ASN A 6 6.41 -2.37 14.57
CA ASN A 6 6.93 -2.93 15.83
C ASN A 6 7.88 -4.10 15.58
N GLN A 7 7.54 -4.96 14.61
CA GLN A 7 8.40 -6.08 14.22
C GLN A 7 9.73 -5.59 13.63
N LEU A 8 9.67 -4.62 12.72
CA LEU A 8 10.86 -4.01 12.13
C LEU A 8 11.74 -3.36 13.21
N GLN A 9 11.15 -2.63 14.15
CA GLN A 9 11.88 -2.05 15.27
C GLN A 9 12.54 -3.11 16.16
N SER A 10 11.81 -4.20 16.48
CA SER A 10 12.37 -5.34 17.21
C SER A 10 13.58 -5.94 16.47
N ASP A 11 13.48 -6.14 15.17
CA ASP A 11 14.53 -6.76 14.37
C ASP A 11 15.75 -5.85 14.22
N ILE A 12 15.54 -4.54 14.11
CA ILE A 12 16.60 -3.53 14.22
C ILE A 12 17.29 -3.62 15.58
N THR A 13 16.54 -3.60 16.69
CA THR A 13 17.11 -3.67 18.04
C THR A 13 17.92 -4.94 18.26
N LYS A 14 17.37 -6.12 17.90
CA LYS A 14 18.08 -7.40 18.02
C LYS A 14 19.38 -7.44 17.22
N THR A 15 19.36 -6.88 16.01
CA THR A 15 20.55 -6.81 15.15
C THR A 15 21.63 -5.91 15.75
N LEU A 16 21.24 -4.75 16.31
CA LEU A 16 22.14 -3.83 17.01
C LEU A 16 22.69 -4.41 18.32
N GLU A 17 21.89 -5.16 19.08
CA GLU A 17 22.34 -5.86 20.30
C GLU A 17 23.35 -6.97 19.98
N SER A 18 23.13 -7.70 18.89
CA SER A 18 24.10 -8.70 18.39
C SER A 18 25.44 -8.05 18.03
N LEU A 19 25.43 -6.85 17.45
CA LEU A 19 26.64 -6.08 17.13
C LEU A 19 27.37 -5.62 18.41
N ALA A 20 26.62 -5.20 19.43
CA ALA A 20 27.18 -4.68 20.68
C ALA A 20 27.79 -5.76 21.59
N SER A 21 27.40 -7.03 21.42
CA SER A 21 27.77 -8.14 22.32
C SER A 21 28.90 -9.05 21.82
N CYS A 22 29.49 -8.78 20.65
CA CYS A 22 30.46 -9.69 20.05
C CYS A 22 31.93 -9.49 20.52
N PRO A 23 32.67 -10.57 20.87
CA PRO A 23 34.14 -10.62 20.81
C PRO A 23 34.63 -10.49 19.34
N PRO A 24 35.94 -10.42 19.01
CA PRO A 24 36.39 -10.14 17.63
C PRO A 24 35.66 -11.01 16.59
N ILE A 25 34.82 -10.34 15.79
CA ILE A 25 33.86 -10.93 14.86
C ILE A 25 34.63 -11.52 13.68
N ARG A 26 34.26 -12.74 13.24
CA ARG A 26 34.81 -13.30 12.00
C ARG A 26 34.25 -12.54 10.81
N GLN A 27 35.05 -12.35 9.75
CA GLN A 27 34.63 -11.58 8.57
C GLN A 27 33.26 -12.03 8.02
N THR A 28 33.00 -13.33 7.96
CA THR A 28 31.73 -13.91 7.49
C THR A 28 30.52 -13.52 8.34
N GLU A 29 30.70 -13.36 9.66
CA GLU A 29 29.63 -12.93 10.57
C GLU A 29 29.37 -11.44 10.44
N ALA A 30 30.42 -10.65 10.21
CA ALA A 30 30.30 -9.22 9.93
C ALA A 30 29.56 -8.98 8.61
N ASP A 31 29.85 -9.77 7.57
CA ASP A 31 29.18 -9.69 6.26
C ASP A 31 27.67 -10.03 6.38
N ASP A 32 27.30 -11.07 7.14
CA ASP A 32 25.88 -11.41 7.38
C ASP A 32 25.14 -10.30 8.15
N LEU A 33 25.77 -9.75 9.19
CA LEU A 33 25.19 -8.63 9.93
C LEU A 33 25.01 -7.38 9.05
N TRP A 34 25.99 -7.09 8.20
CA TRP A 34 25.93 -5.98 7.25
C TRP A 34 24.79 -6.17 6.26
N GLN A 35 24.63 -7.36 5.69
CA GLN A 35 23.53 -7.69 4.80
C GLN A 35 22.17 -7.51 5.49
N ARG A 36 22.01 -8.03 6.71
CA ARG A 36 20.77 -7.85 7.48
C ARG A 36 20.44 -6.39 7.74
N LEU A 37 21.44 -5.59 8.11
CA LEU A 37 21.25 -4.15 8.32
C LEU A 37 20.82 -3.44 7.04
N ASN A 38 21.45 -3.74 5.90
CA ASN A 38 21.06 -3.16 4.61
C ASN A 38 19.61 -3.53 4.25
N THR A 39 19.22 -4.79 4.45
CA THR A 39 17.84 -5.24 4.21
C THR A 39 16.86 -4.53 5.15
N LEU A 40 17.17 -4.41 6.45
CA LEU A 40 16.31 -3.71 7.41
C LEU A 40 16.18 -2.21 7.07
N GLN A 41 17.29 -1.59 6.67
CA GLN A 41 17.31 -0.22 6.22
C GLN A 41 16.42 -0.05 4.98
N ALA A 42 16.59 -0.89 3.96
CA ALA A 42 15.74 -0.93 2.77
C ALA A 42 14.24 -1.06 3.11
N LEU A 43 13.88 -2.04 3.94
CA LEU A 43 12.49 -2.26 4.40
C LEU A 43 11.90 -1.06 5.16
N SER A 44 12.74 -0.25 5.81
CA SER A 44 12.29 0.90 6.59
C SER A 44 11.99 2.14 5.74
N GLN A 45 12.56 2.24 4.54
CA GLN A 45 12.55 3.49 3.78
C GLN A 45 12.17 3.35 2.30
N VAL A 46 12.29 2.16 1.70
CA VAL A 46 11.99 1.95 0.29
C VAL A 46 10.60 1.34 0.13
N THR A 47 9.75 2.00 -0.65
CA THR A 47 8.38 1.55 -0.92
C THR A 47 8.02 1.71 -2.39
N ILE A 48 7.07 0.92 -2.87
CA ILE A 48 6.36 1.24 -4.11
C ILE A 48 5.39 2.37 -3.78
N LYS A 49 5.64 3.54 -4.35
CA LYS A 49 4.82 4.74 -4.14
C LYS A 49 3.51 4.67 -4.92
N ASN A 50 3.60 4.28 -6.19
CA ASN A 50 2.46 4.27 -7.10
C ASN A 50 2.65 3.26 -8.24
N ILE A 51 1.55 2.75 -8.76
CA ILE A 51 1.48 2.01 -10.03
C ILE A 51 0.44 2.72 -10.90
N GLN A 52 0.88 3.34 -11.99
CA GLN A 52 0.00 3.88 -13.02
C GLN A 52 -0.36 2.76 -13.99
N TYR A 53 -1.49 2.09 -13.74
CA TYR A 53 -1.95 0.96 -14.55
C TYR A 53 -2.89 1.35 -15.70
N ARG A 54 -3.39 2.59 -15.73
CA ARG A 54 -4.17 3.13 -16.85
C ARG A 54 -3.26 4.03 -17.69
N GLY A 55 -2.49 3.45 -18.60
CA GLY A 55 -1.59 4.21 -19.48
C GLY A 55 -2.36 5.25 -20.32
N ILE A 56 -1.90 6.50 -20.29
CA ILE A 56 -2.45 7.62 -21.07
C ILE A 56 -1.25 8.40 -21.66
N PRO A 57 -1.22 8.71 -22.99
CA PRO A 57 -2.28 8.51 -23.97
C PRO A 57 -2.45 7.08 -24.50
N THR A 58 -1.50 6.18 -24.26
CA THR A 58 -1.53 4.79 -24.73
C THR A 58 -1.43 3.82 -23.55
N GLN A 59 -1.90 2.59 -23.74
CA GLN A 59 -1.76 1.53 -22.72
C GLN A 59 -0.29 1.15 -22.41
N LEU A 60 0.68 1.68 -23.16
CA LEU A 60 2.10 1.47 -22.89
C LEU A 60 2.73 2.55 -22.00
N ASP A 61 1.98 3.63 -21.72
CA ASP A 61 2.38 4.71 -20.80
C ASP A 61 2.10 4.35 -19.32
N GLU A 62 2.09 3.05 -19.02
CA GLU A 62 1.99 2.54 -17.65
C GLU A 62 3.38 2.55 -17.01
N PHE A 63 3.45 2.85 -15.72
CA PHE A 63 4.71 2.90 -14.99
C PHE A 63 4.52 2.56 -13.52
N ILE A 64 5.64 2.22 -12.88
CA ILE A 64 5.71 2.04 -11.43
C ILE A 64 6.72 3.03 -10.85
N THR A 65 6.38 3.64 -9.72
CA THR A 65 7.25 4.56 -9.00
C THR A 65 7.69 3.95 -7.68
N ILE A 66 9.00 3.86 -7.48
CA ILE A 66 9.62 3.49 -6.21
C ILE A 66 10.07 4.76 -5.51
N GLN A 67 9.91 4.82 -4.20
CA GLN A 67 10.32 5.95 -3.38
C GLN A 67 11.26 5.49 -2.28
N ASN A 68 12.32 6.25 -2.07
CA ASN A 68 13.10 6.22 -0.85
C ASN A 68 12.64 7.38 0.04
N SER A 69 12.01 7.07 1.17
CA SER A 69 11.49 8.02 2.14
C SER A 69 12.47 8.31 3.29
N GLY A 70 13.66 7.70 3.25
CA GLY A 70 14.67 7.75 4.31
C GLY A 70 15.85 8.66 3.97
N GLY A 71 16.66 8.93 4.99
CA GLY A 71 17.80 9.85 4.91
C GLY A 71 19.09 9.25 4.34
N LEU A 72 19.07 7.98 3.93
CA LEU A 72 20.26 7.25 3.50
C LEU A 72 20.14 6.80 2.04
N HIS A 73 21.27 6.69 1.35
CA HIS A 73 21.32 6.05 0.03
C HIS A 73 21.05 4.56 0.16
N ILE A 74 20.35 3.99 -0.82
CA ILE A 74 20.12 2.54 -0.93
C ILE A 74 20.69 2.08 -2.26
N ASP A 75 21.57 1.07 -2.20
CA ASP A 75 21.97 0.33 -3.38
C ASP A 75 20.84 -0.64 -3.74
N ILE A 76 20.27 -0.48 -4.93
CA ILE A 76 19.21 -1.33 -5.47
C ILE A 76 19.72 -2.16 -6.65
N SER A 77 21.04 -2.27 -6.85
CA SER A 77 21.63 -3.12 -7.88
C SER A 77 21.16 -4.56 -7.72
N GLY A 78 20.72 -5.19 -8.82
CA GLY A 78 20.22 -6.57 -8.80
C GLY A 78 18.83 -6.75 -8.19
N TRP A 79 18.23 -5.71 -7.58
CA TRP A 79 16.84 -5.76 -7.14
C TRP A 79 15.90 -5.95 -8.31
N ARG A 80 14.67 -6.39 -8.02
CA ARG A 80 13.70 -6.76 -9.04
C ARG A 80 12.35 -6.10 -8.80
N ILE A 81 11.74 -5.62 -9.87
CA ILE A 81 10.29 -5.36 -9.90
C ILE A 81 9.63 -6.54 -10.55
N GLN A 82 8.59 -7.07 -9.93
CA GLN A 82 7.69 -8.06 -10.52
C GLN A 82 6.32 -7.43 -10.76
N ALA A 83 5.87 -7.41 -12.00
CA ALA A 83 4.57 -6.91 -12.41
C ALA A 83 3.58 -8.08 -12.55
N GLY A 84 2.89 -8.42 -11.45
CA GLY A 84 1.83 -9.43 -11.43
C GLY A 84 2.25 -10.90 -11.53
N SER A 85 3.35 -11.18 -12.22
CA SER A 85 3.82 -12.52 -12.53
C SER A 85 5.34 -12.63 -12.45
N PRO A 86 5.91 -13.75 -11.96
CA PRO A 86 7.36 -13.98 -11.98
C PRO A 86 7.99 -13.95 -13.38
N LYS A 87 7.19 -13.99 -14.44
CA LYS A 87 7.66 -13.89 -15.83
C LYS A 87 7.79 -12.44 -16.33
N GLN A 88 7.23 -11.47 -15.62
CA GLN A 88 7.24 -10.05 -15.96
C GLN A 88 8.11 -9.34 -14.92
N GLN A 89 9.42 -9.36 -15.15
CA GLN A 89 10.40 -8.81 -14.21
C GLN A 89 11.28 -7.75 -14.87
N TYR A 90 11.57 -6.70 -14.11
CA TYR A 90 12.63 -5.74 -14.40
C TYR A 90 13.72 -5.92 -13.34
N VAL A 91 14.98 -6.00 -13.77
CA VAL A 91 16.13 -6.11 -12.87
C VAL A 91 16.92 -4.82 -12.95
N PHE A 92 17.17 -4.21 -11.80
CA PHE A 92 17.98 -3.00 -11.72
C PHE A 92 19.43 -3.31 -12.11
N PRO A 93 20.02 -2.54 -13.04
CA PRO A 93 21.41 -2.75 -13.45
C PRO A 93 22.37 -2.45 -12.30
N GLU A 94 23.60 -2.95 -12.45
CA GLU A 94 24.70 -2.63 -11.55
C GLU A 94 24.88 -1.11 -11.35
N SER A 95 25.29 -0.71 -10.15
CA SER A 95 25.47 0.70 -9.76
C SER A 95 24.17 1.52 -9.73
N SER A 96 23.01 0.86 -9.57
CA SER A 96 21.73 1.54 -9.36
C SER A 96 21.60 1.99 -7.90
N ILE A 97 21.64 3.30 -7.66
CA ILE A 97 21.56 3.88 -6.30
C ILE A 97 20.32 4.76 -6.20
N LEU A 98 19.48 4.50 -5.20
CA LEU A 98 18.33 5.31 -4.85
C LEU A 98 18.70 6.32 -3.76
N ALA A 99 18.77 7.60 -4.14
CA ALA A 99 19.14 8.68 -3.23
C ALA A 99 18.09 8.94 -2.13
N PRO A 100 18.46 9.59 -1.01
CA PRO A 100 17.53 9.98 0.04
C PRO A 100 16.36 10.83 -0.47
N TYR A 101 15.15 10.56 0.01
CA TYR A 101 13.94 11.34 -0.29
C TYR A 101 13.59 11.48 -1.78
N THR A 102 14.10 10.60 -2.65
CA THR A 102 13.83 10.63 -4.09
C THR A 102 12.83 9.56 -4.53
N CYS A 103 12.30 9.75 -5.74
CA CYS A 103 11.51 8.76 -6.45
C CYS A 103 12.25 8.34 -7.72
N LEU A 104 12.10 7.06 -8.07
CA LEU A 104 12.57 6.48 -9.32
C LEU A 104 11.37 5.85 -10.02
N GLN A 105 11.20 6.16 -11.31
CA GLN A 105 10.15 5.61 -12.14
C GLN A 105 10.72 4.54 -13.07
N VAL A 106 9.99 3.44 -13.23
CA VAL A 106 10.28 2.40 -14.21
C VAL A 106 9.08 2.27 -15.15
N ASP A 107 9.31 2.55 -16.43
CA ASP A 107 8.27 2.57 -17.44
C ASP A 107 8.03 1.20 -18.06
N THR A 108 6.81 0.95 -18.52
CA THR A 108 6.49 -0.26 -19.29
C THR A 108 7.24 -0.31 -20.62
N SER A 109 7.32 0.84 -21.29
CA SER A 109 7.99 1.01 -22.58
C SER A 109 8.58 2.42 -22.70
N GLY A 110 9.39 2.66 -23.74
CA GLY A 110 9.91 3.99 -24.06
C GLY A 110 11.42 4.11 -23.88
N ASP A 111 11.90 5.36 -23.89
CA ASP A 111 13.33 5.70 -23.95
C ASP A 111 13.92 6.10 -22.59
N SER A 112 13.18 5.94 -21.48
CA SER A 112 13.69 6.27 -20.16
C SER A 112 14.80 5.32 -19.71
N ASN A 113 15.64 5.78 -18.78
CA ASN A 113 16.78 4.99 -18.28
C ASN A 113 16.34 3.68 -17.61
N PHE A 114 15.13 3.64 -17.04
CA PHE A 114 14.58 2.46 -16.39
C PHE A 114 13.25 2.13 -17.08
N ASN A 115 13.25 1.11 -17.92
CA ASN A 115 12.02 0.61 -18.54
C ASN A 115 12.09 -0.90 -18.79
N PHE A 116 10.92 -1.55 -18.83
CA PHE A 116 10.80 -2.98 -19.08
C PHE A 116 11.03 -3.37 -20.55
N GLN A 117 11.14 -2.40 -21.46
CA GLN A 117 11.23 -2.61 -22.91
C GLN A 117 10.09 -3.48 -23.46
N SER A 118 8.90 -3.41 -22.82
CA SER A 118 7.76 -4.20 -23.23
C SER A 118 7.04 -3.52 -24.39
N ASN A 119 6.64 -4.32 -25.39
CA ASN A 119 5.77 -3.88 -26.47
C ASN A 119 4.28 -4.16 -26.18
N GLN A 120 3.95 -4.54 -24.95
CA GLN A 120 2.61 -4.84 -24.47
C GLN A 120 2.39 -4.22 -23.09
N PRO A 121 1.14 -3.86 -22.73
CA PRO A 121 0.81 -3.41 -21.38
C PRO A 121 1.24 -4.45 -20.35
N LEU A 122 1.79 -3.98 -19.22
CA LEU A 122 2.27 -4.87 -18.16
C LEU A 122 1.27 -4.95 -17.01
N TRP A 123 0.64 -3.84 -16.68
CA TRP A 123 -0.18 -3.72 -15.48
C TRP A 123 -1.65 -3.98 -15.84
N ASN A 124 -2.23 -5.04 -15.29
CA ASN A 124 -3.60 -5.40 -15.65
C ASN A 124 -4.62 -4.36 -15.15
N ASN A 125 -5.38 -3.76 -16.08
CA ASN A 125 -6.42 -2.78 -15.79
C ASN A 125 -7.56 -3.28 -14.88
N LYS A 126 -7.68 -4.59 -14.63
CA LYS A 126 -8.63 -5.17 -13.67
C LYS A 126 -8.08 -5.35 -12.26
N GLY A 127 -6.78 -5.14 -12.07
CA GLY A 127 -6.09 -5.35 -10.81
C GLY A 127 -4.85 -6.21 -10.98
N ASP A 128 -3.80 -5.81 -10.29
CA ASP A 128 -2.53 -6.51 -10.29
C ASP A 128 -1.76 -6.31 -8.96
N LEU A 129 -0.68 -7.06 -8.79
CA LEU A 129 0.24 -6.95 -7.65
C LEU A 129 1.64 -6.57 -8.15
N GLY A 130 2.07 -5.35 -7.82
CA GLY A 130 3.47 -4.95 -7.97
C GLY A 130 4.27 -5.39 -6.76
N SER A 131 5.41 -6.06 -6.98
CA SER A 131 6.35 -6.44 -5.92
C SER A 131 7.74 -5.91 -6.23
N LEU A 132 8.39 -5.34 -5.22
CA LEU A 132 9.80 -4.94 -5.24
C LEU A 132 10.56 -5.94 -4.36
N LEU A 133 11.51 -6.64 -4.95
CA LEU A 133 12.34 -7.63 -4.29
C LEU A 133 13.80 -7.19 -4.28
N ASP A 134 14.53 -7.54 -3.24
CA ASP A 134 15.98 -7.37 -3.21
C ASP A 134 16.72 -8.39 -4.10
N ASP A 135 18.04 -8.32 -4.10
CA ASP A 135 18.93 -9.20 -4.86
C ASP A 135 18.86 -10.68 -4.44
N GLN A 136 18.27 -10.96 -3.28
CA GLN A 136 18.05 -12.29 -2.70
C GLN A 136 16.60 -12.78 -2.88
N ASN A 137 15.76 -12.04 -3.62
CA ASN A 137 14.32 -12.29 -3.82
C ASN A 137 13.47 -12.15 -2.55
N LYS A 138 13.93 -11.40 -1.54
CA LYS A 138 13.09 -11.03 -0.41
C LYS A 138 12.26 -9.81 -0.80
N VAL A 139 10.97 -9.84 -0.47
CA VAL A 139 10.07 -8.71 -0.73
C VAL A 139 10.45 -7.54 0.17
N ILE A 140 10.74 -6.40 -0.46
CA ILE A 140 10.98 -5.12 0.19
C ILE A 140 9.67 -4.32 0.29
N SER A 141 8.86 -4.34 -0.76
CA SER A 141 7.57 -3.64 -0.79
C SER A 141 6.64 -4.30 -1.79
N CYS A 142 5.34 -4.28 -1.53
CA CYS A 142 4.32 -4.69 -2.48
C CYS A 142 3.12 -3.73 -2.47
N LEU A 143 2.51 -3.54 -3.63
CA LEU A 143 1.38 -2.65 -3.85
C LEU A 143 0.34 -3.35 -4.74
N ALA A 144 -0.86 -3.54 -4.19
CA ALA A 144 -1.98 -4.18 -4.87
C ALA A 144 -3.05 -3.16 -5.27
N TYR A 145 -3.78 -3.45 -6.33
CA TYR A 145 -4.95 -2.67 -6.74
C TYR A 145 -5.99 -3.55 -7.42
N GLY A 146 -7.22 -3.02 -7.55
CA GLY A 146 -8.34 -3.70 -8.20
C GLY A 146 -8.59 -5.09 -7.61
N LYS A 147 -8.87 -6.06 -8.49
CA LYS A 147 -9.16 -7.44 -8.09
C LYS A 147 -8.08 -8.10 -7.22
N SER A 148 -6.80 -7.77 -7.42
CA SER A 148 -5.69 -8.33 -6.64
C SER A 148 -5.63 -7.80 -5.21
N ALA A 149 -6.40 -6.76 -4.88
CA ALA A 149 -6.53 -6.22 -3.55
C ALA A 149 -7.78 -6.71 -2.79
N HIS A 150 -8.70 -7.45 -3.45
CA HIS A 150 -9.99 -7.81 -2.85
C HIS A 150 -9.85 -8.64 -1.57
N ASP A 151 -8.91 -9.59 -1.54
CA ASP A 151 -8.66 -10.46 -0.39
C ASP A 151 -7.84 -9.78 0.73
N LYS A 152 -7.42 -8.53 0.52
CA LYS A 152 -6.57 -7.76 1.45
C LYS A 152 -7.35 -6.75 2.25
N VAL A 153 -8.51 -6.32 1.76
CA VAL A 153 -9.28 -5.23 2.35
C VAL A 153 -10.63 -5.72 2.83
N VAL A 154 -10.97 -5.40 4.07
CA VAL A 154 -12.23 -5.78 4.71
C VAL A 154 -12.87 -4.57 5.38
N ILE A 155 -14.19 -4.57 5.46
CA ILE A 155 -14.91 -3.72 6.41
C ILE A 155 -14.80 -4.39 7.78
N SER A 156 -13.94 -3.86 8.64
CA SER A 156 -13.55 -4.50 9.90
C SER A 156 -14.45 -4.12 11.06
N HIS A 157 -14.99 -2.90 11.05
CA HIS A 157 -15.86 -2.41 12.11
C HIS A 157 -16.80 -1.33 11.59
N MET A 158 -17.95 -1.22 12.24
CA MET A 158 -18.93 -0.18 11.97
C MET A 158 -19.48 0.33 13.30
N ASN A 159 -19.39 1.64 13.51
CA ASN A 159 -20.02 2.35 14.61
C ASN A 159 -21.31 2.99 14.07
N TYR A 160 -22.46 2.42 14.41
CA TYR A 160 -23.77 2.81 13.86
C TYR A 160 -24.76 3.28 14.93
N ASP A 161 -24.40 3.27 16.22
CA ASP A 161 -25.22 3.79 17.32
C ASP A 161 -24.48 4.94 18.04
N GLY A 162 -24.10 5.95 17.27
CA GLY A 162 -23.33 7.10 17.76
C GLY A 162 -23.96 7.81 18.97
N GLU A 163 -23.11 8.39 19.83
CA GLU A 163 -23.53 9.16 21.01
C GLU A 163 -23.99 10.58 20.63
N GLU A 164 -23.64 11.08 19.43
CA GLU A 164 -24.01 12.43 18.98
C GLU A 164 -25.47 12.49 18.48
N HIS A 165 -26.37 12.93 19.37
CA HIS A 165 -27.78 13.08 19.02
C HIS A 165 -28.01 14.11 17.89
N ARG A 166 -28.69 13.66 16.81
CA ARG A 166 -29.24 14.37 15.63
C ARG A 166 -28.38 14.36 14.37
N SER A 167 -27.07 14.54 14.47
CA SER A 167 -26.14 14.46 13.32
C SER A 167 -25.62 13.05 13.11
N GLU A 168 -25.49 12.27 14.20
CA GLU A 168 -24.81 10.97 14.22
C GLU A 168 -23.43 11.04 13.55
N GLY A 169 -22.76 12.20 13.68
CA GLY A 169 -21.50 12.49 12.98
C GLY A 169 -20.32 11.62 13.43
N ASP A 170 -20.44 11.03 14.63
CA ASP A 170 -19.50 10.11 15.23
C ASP A 170 -19.66 8.65 14.77
N GLU A 171 -20.70 8.35 13.99
CA GLU A 171 -20.81 7.09 13.28
C GLU A 171 -19.74 6.98 12.19
N PHE A 172 -19.18 5.79 12.00
CA PHE A 172 -18.18 5.54 10.98
C PHE A 172 -18.15 4.08 10.53
N VAL A 173 -17.63 3.88 9.32
CA VAL A 173 -17.18 2.58 8.82
C VAL A 173 -15.67 2.54 8.88
N GLU A 174 -15.10 1.51 9.50
CA GLU A 174 -13.68 1.22 9.50
C GLU A 174 -13.37 0.18 8.43
N ILE A 175 -12.40 0.52 7.57
CA ILE A 175 -11.91 -0.35 6.50
C ILE A 175 -10.45 -0.66 6.82
N SER A 176 -10.12 -1.95 6.90
CA SER A 176 -8.80 -2.43 7.27
C SER A 176 -8.14 -3.18 6.14
N ASN A 177 -6.84 -2.93 5.95
CA ASN A 177 -5.98 -3.79 5.16
C ASN A 177 -5.38 -4.84 6.10
N ILE A 178 -5.70 -6.11 5.86
CA ILE A 178 -5.27 -7.26 6.66
C ILE A 178 -4.02 -7.95 6.09
N SER A 179 -3.41 -7.36 5.06
CA SER A 179 -2.23 -7.90 4.38
C SER A 179 -0.97 -7.09 4.64
N ASP A 180 0.15 -7.66 4.21
CA ASP A 180 1.49 -7.07 4.21
C ASP A 180 1.80 -6.23 2.97
N CYS A 181 0.84 -6.06 2.06
CA CYS A 181 0.96 -5.19 0.90
C CYS A 181 0.13 -3.93 1.07
N ASP A 182 0.65 -2.80 0.62
CA ASP A 182 -0.16 -1.59 0.49
C ASP A 182 -1.25 -1.79 -0.58
N VAL A 183 -2.35 -1.05 -0.47
CA VAL A 183 -3.48 -1.14 -1.41
C VAL A 183 -3.85 0.24 -1.95
N ILE A 184 -3.96 0.36 -3.27
CA ILE A 184 -4.56 1.54 -3.92
C ILE A 184 -6.08 1.44 -3.84
N LEU A 185 -6.71 2.45 -3.25
CA LEU A 185 -8.17 2.58 -3.12
C LEU A 185 -8.76 3.61 -4.09
N ASP A 186 -7.97 4.16 -5.01
CA ASP A 186 -8.42 5.15 -5.98
C ASP A 186 -9.75 4.77 -6.62
N GLU A 187 -10.76 5.64 -6.46
CA GLU A 187 -12.11 5.50 -7.01
C GLU A 187 -12.90 4.27 -6.50
N TRP A 188 -12.45 3.62 -5.42
CA TRP A 188 -13.28 2.64 -4.73
C TRP A 188 -14.48 3.34 -4.09
N ARG A 189 -15.58 2.62 -3.92
CA ARG A 189 -16.84 3.14 -3.38
C ARG A 189 -17.27 2.42 -2.12
N LEU A 190 -17.70 3.18 -1.13
CA LEU A 190 -18.39 2.69 0.05
C LEU A 190 -19.86 3.07 -0.04
N ASP A 191 -20.72 2.08 -0.21
CA ASP A 191 -22.16 2.24 -0.44
C ASP A 191 -22.94 1.80 0.80
N ALA A 192 -23.93 2.59 1.22
CA ALA A 192 -24.89 2.17 2.24
C ALA A 192 -25.96 1.25 1.61
N ILE A 193 -26.21 0.08 2.20
CA ILE A 193 -27.12 -0.93 1.62
C ILE A 193 -28.59 -0.48 1.66
N THR A 194 -28.97 0.27 2.69
CA THR A 194 -30.38 0.61 2.97
C THR A 194 -30.84 1.91 2.32
N ASN A 195 -29.93 2.65 1.70
CA ASN A 195 -30.22 3.94 1.08
C ASN A 195 -29.29 4.19 -0.11
N GLN A 196 -29.23 5.42 -0.61
CA GLN A 196 -28.47 5.79 -1.81
C GLN A 196 -27.19 6.57 -1.48
N ASN A 197 -26.78 6.64 -0.21
CA ASN A 197 -25.54 7.31 0.14
C ASN A 197 -24.33 6.48 -0.32
N GLU A 198 -23.43 7.15 -1.01
CA GLU A 198 -22.18 6.59 -1.52
C GLU A 198 -21.04 7.53 -1.18
N PHE A 199 -19.88 6.96 -0.86
CA PHE A 199 -18.63 7.69 -0.70
C PHE A 199 -17.60 7.13 -1.68
N CYS A 200 -16.95 7.99 -2.45
CA CYS A 200 -15.92 7.62 -3.40
C CYS A 200 -14.54 8.05 -2.89
N PHE A 201 -13.60 7.11 -2.79
CA PHE A 201 -12.24 7.41 -2.38
C PHE A 201 -11.55 8.30 -3.43
N PRO A 202 -10.93 9.41 -3.03
CA PRO A 202 -10.17 10.27 -3.93
C PRO A 202 -9.05 9.52 -4.66
N ILE A 203 -8.64 10.02 -5.83
CA ILE A 203 -7.42 9.55 -6.49
C ILE A 203 -6.21 9.80 -5.58
N HIS A 204 -5.23 8.89 -5.62
CA HIS A 204 -4.08 8.81 -4.72
C HIS A 204 -4.41 8.40 -3.27
N THR A 205 -5.54 7.73 -3.05
CA THR A 205 -5.86 7.11 -1.76
C THR A 205 -5.14 5.77 -1.66
N LYS A 206 -4.28 5.64 -0.65
CA LYS A 206 -3.56 4.40 -0.35
C LYS A 206 -3.85 3.93 1.07
N LEU A 207 -4.17 2.65 1.22
CA LEU A 207 -4.33 1.98 2.50
C LEU A 207 -3.10 1.13 2.78
N ASN A 208 -2.29 1.55 3.75
CA ASN A 208 -1.03 0.89 4.06
C ASN A 208 -1.23 -0.49 4.67
N ALA A 209 -0.24 -1.37 4.52
CA ALA A 209 -0.23 -2.70 5.11
C ALA A 209 -0.57 -2.70 6.62
N PHE A 210 -1.49 -3.58 7.02
CA PHE A 210 -1.94 -3.74 8.42
C PHE A 210 -2.43 -2.44 9.09
N THR A 211 -3.02 -1.53 8.32
CA THR A 211 -3.63 -0.30 8.85
C THR A 211 -5.13 -0.24 8.53
N SER A 212 -5.81 0.72 9.17
CA SER A 212 -7.21 1.02 8.92
C SER A 212 -7.40 2.50 8.57
N ILE A 213 -8.43 2.77 7.78
CA ILE A 213 -9.00 4.10 7.57
C ILE A 213 -10.44 4.13 8.09
N LYS A 214 -10.94 5.33 8.39
CA LYS A 214 -12.33 5.52 8.84
C LYS A 214 -13.08 6.46 7.91
N VAL A 215 -14.31 6.11 7.56
CA VAL A 215 -15.23 6.98 6.82
C VAL A 215 -16.40 7.32 7.73
N TYR A 216 -16.44 8.56 8.20
CA TYR A 216 -17.46 9.07 9.11
C TYR A 216 -18.73 9.51 8.37
N THR A 217 -19.88 9.45 9.04
CA THR A 217 -21.13 10.03 8.54
C THR A 217 -20.96 11.54 8.29
N ASN A 218 -20.40 12.25 9.27
CA ASN A 218 -20.17 13.70 9.15
C ASN A 218 -19.11 14.20 10.12
N LYS A 219 -17.88 14.34 9.62
CA LYS A 219 -16.76 14.89 10.40
C LYS A 219 -15.98 15.93 9.59
N THR A 220 -15.72 17.08 10.20
CA THR A 220 -15.04 18.22 9.55
C THR A 220 -13.55 18.32 9.86
N ASP A 221 -13.13 17.94 11.08
CA ASP A 221 -11.71 17.93 11.49
C ASP A 221 -11.09 16.53 11.26
N LEU A 222 -10.81 16.23 9.99
CA LEU A 222 -10.31 14.93 9.54
C LEU A 222 -8.79 14.81 9.74
N LYS A 223 -8.36 13.68 10.30
CA LYS A 223 -6.96 13.23 10.28
C LYS A 223 -6.61 12.63 8.90
N PRO A 224 -5.32 12.40 8.58
CA PRO A 224 -4.91 11.89 7.26
C PRO A 224 -5.58 10.56 6.83
N ASP A 225 -5.88 9.68 7.78
CA ASP A 225 -6.51 8.36 7.53
C ASP A 225 -8.04 8.37 7.79
N GLU A 226 -8.65 9.56 7.80
CA GLU A 226 -10.08 9.75 8.04
C GLU A 226 -10.74 10.47 6.86
N PHE A 227 -11.92 10.00 6.52
CA PHE A 227 -12.78 10.53 5.47
C PHE A 227 -14.19 10.79 6.03
N SER A 228 -15.01 11.50 5.26
CA SER A 228 -16.36 11.85 5.67
C SER A 228 -17.29 11.83 4.46
N PHE A 229 -18.47 11.25 4.61
CA PHE A 229 -19.58 11.43 3.67
C PHE A 229 -20.06 12.89 3.62
N ASN A 230 -19.76 13.66 4.66
CA ASN A 230 -20.24 15.03 4.88
C ASN A 230 -21.77 15.11 4.83
N SER A 231 -22.44 14.05 5.29
CA SER A 231 -23.90 13.98 5.29
C SER A 231 -24.46 14.71 6.51
N PRO A 232 -25.36 15.70 6.35
CA PRO A 232 -25.98 16.36 7.50
C PRO A 232 -27.02 15.48 8.22
N ARG A 233 -27.19 14.21 7.80
CA ARG A 233 -28.15 13.26 8.34
C ARG A 233 -27.48 11.91 8.54
N ALA A 234 -27.98 11.18 9.55
CA ALA A 234 -27.82 9.74 9.73
C ALA A 234 -27.78 8.97 8.40
N ILE A 235 -26.75 8.14 8.21
CA ILE A 235 -26.64 7.25 7.05
C ILE A 235 -27.01 5.82 7.46
N TRP A 236 -26.65 5.41 8.68
CA TRP A 236 -26.79 4.04 9.15
C TRP A 236 -28.12 3.88 9.90
N ASN A 237 -28.73 2.70 9.81
CA ASN A 237 -30.08 2.49 10.36
C ASN A 237 -30.01 1.56 11.58
N ASN A 238 -30.39 2.09 12.74
CA ASN A 238 -30.45 1.38 14.02
C ASN A 238 -31.34 0.11 14.05
N SER A 239 -32.24 -0.08 13.08
CA SER A 239 -33.13 -1.25 12.99
C SER A 239 -32.64 -2.34 12.03
N GLY A 240 -31.44 -2.17 11.48
CA GLY A 240 -30.80 -3.12 10.55
C GLY A 240 -30.31 -2.41 9.29
N GLY A 241 -29.12 -2.81 8.84
CA GLY A 241 -28.48 -2.17 7.71
C GLY A 241 -27.12 -2.73 7.39
N GLY A 242 -26.26 -1.90 6.81
CA GLY A 242 -24.93 -2.30 6.42
C GLY A 242 -24.33 -1.44 5.32
N CYS A 243 -23.12 -1.80 4.92
CA CYS A 243 -22.40 -1.16 3.83
C CYS A 243 -21.68 -2.17 2.95
N GLN A 244 -21.41 -1.76 1.72
CA GLN A 244 -20.66 -2.51 0.72
C GLN A 244 -19.46 -1.68 0.29
N LEU A 245 -18.30 -2.32 0.23
CA LEU A 245 -17.09 -1.78 -0.37
C LEU A 245 -16.96 -2.36 -1.78
N LEU A 246 -16.88 -1.49 -2.77
CA LEU A 246 -16.77 -1.81 -4.20
C LEU A 246 -15.45 -1.25 -4.74
N ASP A 247 -14.79 -1.96 -5.63
CA ASP A 247 -13.60 -1.44 -6.31
C ASP A 247 -13.96 -0.41 -7.40
N TYR A 248 -12.95 0.16 -8.05
CA TYR A 248 -13.12 1.14 -9.14
C TYR A 248 -13.85 0.61 -10.38
N GLN A 249 -14.08 -0.71 -10.48
CA GLN A 249 -14.87 -1.33 -11.54
C GLN A 249 -16.29 -1.69 -11.09
N GLY A 250 -16.66 -1.36 -9.84
CA GLY A 250 -17.94 -1.71 -9.24
C GLY A 250 -18.03 -3.17 -8.79
N CYS A 251 -16.91 -3.88 -8.65
CA CYS A 251 -16.91 -5.24 -8.13
C CYS A 251 -16.93 -5.23 -6.60
N LEU A 252 -17.76 -6.08 -5.98
CA LEU A 252 -17.86 -6.21 -4.54
C LEU A 252 -16.56 -6.77 -3.94
N VAL A 253 -16.00 -6.01 -3.00
CA VAL A 253 -14.79 -6.35 -2.23
C VAL A 253 -15.17 -6.90 -0.86
N SER A 254 -15.98 -6.16 -0.11
CA SER A 254 -16.40 -6.52 1.24
C SER A 254 -17.83 -6.05 1.48
N GLU A 255 -18.58 -6.78 2.30
CA GLU A 255 -19.90 -6.38 2.76
C GLU A 255 -19.97 -6.57 4.29
N TYR A 256 -20.61 -5.64 4.98
CA TYR A 256 -20.92 -5.76 6.39
C TYR A 256 -22.41 -5.49 6.62
N ARG A 257 -23.08 -6.34 7.40
CA ARG A 257 -24.48 -6.18 7.81
C ARG A 257 -24.65 -6.38 9.31
N TYR A 258 -25.63 -5.69 9.89
CA TYR A 258 -26.03 -5.80 11.29
C TYR A 258 -27.56 -5.75 11.43
#